data_AF-A0A2T6IGN8-F1
#
_entry.id   AF-A0A2T6IGN8-F1
#
_cell.length_a   1.000
_cell.length_b   1.000
_cell.length_c   1.000
_cell.angle_alpha   90.00
_cell.angle_beta   90.00
_cell.angle_gamma   90.00
#
_symmetry.space_group_name_H-M   'P 1'
#
loop_
_entity.id
_entity.type
_entity.pdbx_description
1 polymer ?
#
loop_
_entity_poly.entity_id
_entity_poly.type
_entity_poly.pdbx_seq_one_letter_code
_entity_poly.pdbx_strand_id
1 'polypeptide(L)'
;GARAAGAAAASAETVTFLDSHIECLPYWLQPLLFHVKQDWRRIAMPLIPTIDADNFRIKDGGLKTLAFTWGMSHYHIHDKIRHRIEELGQDEAAKNPDAPTMSPIMAGGLFTITKAWWDTLGGYDKEMQIYGGEEFEISFKTWMCGGSLHLVPCSRVGHVFRSNEFWQGQVYTVPGALIHRNKLRTAHVWMGEYARIVELVIPRLPQDKPLGDLTELKALRDRLKCKDFNWYLKNIYPELEPPNLAHAMTGAMRNPKFNCCLDTLTTKNQEIGVYPCHFEHGTQ
;
A
#
# COMPACT_ATOMS: atom_id res chain seq x y z
N GLY A 1 12.51 -7.67 -10.65
CA GLY A 1 11.78 -8.64 -9.80
C GLY A 1 10.85 -9.52 -10.63
N ALA A 2 10.31 -10.59 -10.04
CA ALA A 2 9.51 -11.61 -10.74
C ALA A 2 8.27 -11.06 -11.45
N ARG A 3 7.48 -10.18 -10.80
CA ARG A 3 6.31 -9.52 -11.41
C ARG A 3 6.68 -8.74 -12.69
N ALA A 4 7.77 -7.97 -12.65
CA ALA A 4 8.24 -7.20 -13.81
C ALA A 4 8.70 -8.10 -14.97
N ALA A 5 9.37 -9.22 -14.67
CA ALA A 5 9.76 -10.20 -15.69
C ALA A 5 8.54 -10.85 -16.35
N GLY A 6 7.55 -11.26 -15.54
CA GLY A 6 6.28 -11.80 -16.06
C GLY A 6 5.52 -10.80 -16.92
N ALA A 7 5.42 -9.55 -16.48
CA ALA A 7 4.77 -8.49 -17.24
C ALA A 7 5.49 -8.17 -18.56
N ALA A 8 6.83 -8.23 -18.58
CA ALA A 8 7.61 -8.06 -19.79
C ALA A 8 7.35 -9.17 -20.81
N ALA A 9 7.27 -10.42 -20.35
CA ALA A 9 7.01 -11.60 -21.19
C ALA A 9 5.55 -11.73 -21.64
N ALA A 10 4.59 -11.10 -20.95
CA ALA A 10 3.18 -11.17 -21.29
C ALA A 10 2.90 -10.58 -22.68
N SER A 11 2.14 -11.30 -23.51
CA SER A 11 1.74 -10.88 -24.86
C SER A 11 0.32 -10.29 -24.95
N ALA A 12 -0.46 -10.42 -23.88
CA ALA A 12 -1.83 -9.90 -23.81
C ALA A 12 -1.86 -8.38 -23.57
N GLU A 13 -3.00 -7.76 -23.90
CA GLU A 13 -3.24 -6.32 -23.67
C GLU A 13 -3.37 -5.96 -22.19
N THR A 14 -3.74 -6.94 -21.36
CA THR A 14 -3.88 -6.80 -19.91
C THR A 14 -2.98 -7.80 -19.18
N VAL A 15 -2.54 -7.41 -17.99
CA VAL A 15 -1.78 -8.25 -17.06
C VAL A 15 -2.55 -8.30 -15.75
N THR A 16 -2.81 -9.51 -15.26
CA THR A 16 -3.43 -9.75 -13.97
C THR A 16 -2.43 -10.44 -13.06
N PHE A 17 -2.08 -9.77 -11.96
CA PHE A 17 -1.21 -10.32 -10.93
C PHE A 17 -2.06 -10.98 -9.86
N LEU A 18 -1.64 -12.16 -9.42
CA LEU A 18 -2.27 -12.94 -8.36
C LEU A 18 -1.17 -13.54 -7.49
N ASP A 19 -1.42 -13.61 -6.18
CA ASP A 19 -0.58 -14.39 -5.27
C ASP A 19 -0.77 -15.89 -5.49
N SER A 20 0.20 -16.69 -5.04
CA SER A 20 0.24 -18.14 -5.26
C SER A 20 -0.71 -18.96 -4.38
N HIS A 21 -1.50 -18.33 -3.52
CA HIS A 21 -2.33 -18.96 -2.49
C HIS A 21 -3.69 -18.27 -2.44
N ILE A 22 -4.40 -18.38 -3.57
CA ILE A 22 -5.67 -17.74 -3.84
C ILE A 22 -6.68 -18.74 -4.41
N GLU A 23 -7.96 -18.40 -4.34
CA GLU A 23 -9.04 -19.10 -5.04
C GLU A 23 -9.90 -18.10 -5.80
N CYS A 24 -9.97 -18.25 -7.12
CA CYS A 24 -10.78 -17.39 -7.98
C CYS A 24 -12.25 -17.82 -7.94
N LEU A 25 -13.15 -16.94 -7.49
CA LEU A 25 -14.58 -17.24 -7.46
C LEU A 25 -15.22 -17.11 -8.85
N PRO A 26 -16.43 -17.65 -9.07
CA PRO A 26 -17.14 -17.49 -10.33
C PRO A 26 -17.21 -16.02 -10.78
N TYR A 27 -16.94 -15.81 -12.06
CA TYR A 27 -16.98 -14.48 -12.71
C TYR A 27 -15.99 -13.44 -12.15
N TRP A 28 -14.89 -13.86 -11.51
CA TRP A 28 -13.93 -12.92 -10.93
C TRP A 28 -13.24 -12.01 -11.97
N LEU A 29 -12.95 -12.51 -13.17
CA LEU A 29 -12.07 -11.80 -14.11
C LEU A 29 -12.82 -10.79 -14.99
N GLN A 30 -14.03 -11.12 -15.44
CA GLN A 30 -14.79 -10.31 -16.38
C GLN A 30 -15.06 -8.88 -15.86
N PRO A 31 -15.45 -8.66 -14.59
CA PRO A 31 -15.64 -7.31 -14.05
C PRO A 31 -14.35 -6.49 -14.01
N LEU A 32 -13.21 -7.14 -13.71
CA LEU A 32 -11.90 -6.46 -13.70
C LEU A 32 -11.50 -6.02 -15.11
N LEU A 33 -11.60 -6.93 -16.08
CA LEU A 33 -11.29 -6.65 -17.48
C LEU A 33 -12.22 -5.58 -18.06
N PHE A 34 -13.52 -5.67 -17.75
CA PHE A 34 -14.48 -4.67 -18.17
C PHE A 34 -14.12 -3.29 -17.62
N HIS A 35 -13.75 -3.21 -16.34
CA HIS A 35 -13.40 -1.96 -15.69
C HIS A 35 -12.15 -1.29 -16.27
N VAL A 36 -11.06 -2.05 -16.52
CA VAL A 36 -9.83 -1.52 -17.14
C VAL A 36 -9.99 -1.22 -18.62
N LYS A 37 -10.95 -1.85 -19.31
CA LYS A 37 -11.28 -1.55 -20.71
C LYS A 37 -11.94 -0.18 -20.86
N GLN A 38 -12.71 0.28 -19.87
CA GLN A 38 -13.37 1.58 -19.92
C GLN A 38 -12.38 2.76 -19.89
N ASP A 39 -11.23 2.56 -19.24
CA ASP A 39 -10.13 3.52 -19.21
C ASP A 39 -8.85 2.75 -18.94
N TRP A 40 -7.95 2.76 -19.93
CA TRP A 40 -6.72 1.99 -19.92
C TRP A 40 -5.76 2.37 -18.78
N ARG A 41 -5.96 3.54 -18.14
CA ARG A 41 -5.18 4.01 -16.98
C ARG A 41 -5.74 3.58 -15.63
N ARG A 42 -6.80 2.76 -15.62
CA ARG A 42 -7.35 2.16 -14.40
C ARG A 42 -6.59 0.91 -14.01
N ILE A 43 -6.40 0.75 -12.70
CA ILE A 43 -6.03 -0.51 -12.07
C ILE A 43 -7.25 -1.01 -11.30
N ALA A 44 -7.67 -2.24 -11.59
CA ALA A 44 -8.82 -2.88 -10.97
C ALA A 44 -8.35 -3.95 -9.98
N MET A 45 -8.85 -3.91 -8.76
CA MET A 45 -8.61 -4.90 -7.72
C MET A 45 -9.90 -5.68 -7.42
N PRO A 46 -9.82 -6.99 -7.19
CA PRO A 46 -10.96 -7.74 -6.67
C PRO A 46 -11.23 -7.38 -5.19
N LEU A 47 -12.44 -7.66 -4.73
CA LEU A 47 -12.70 -7.88 -3.31
C LEU A 47 -12.00 -9.18 -2.91
N ILE A 48 -11.24 -9.15 -1.83
CA ILE A 48 -10.38 -10.27 -1.43
C ILE A 48 -10.96 -10.88 -0.15
N PRO A 49 -11.86 -11.88 -0.25
CA PRO A 49 -12.33 -12.58 0.92
C PRO A 49 -11.21 -13.42 1.56
N THR A 50 -11.28 -13.63 2.87
CA THR A 50 -10.33 -14.49 3.57
C THR A 50 -10.64 -15.98 3.31
N ILE A 51 -9.62 -16.73 2.91
CA ILE A 51 -9.59 -18.20 3.02
C ILE A 51 -8.93 -18.51 4.36
N ASP A 52 -9.64 -19.20 5.24
CA ASP A 52 -9.14 -19.61 6.54
C ASP A 52 -7.94 -20.58 6.37
N ALA A 53 -6.82 -20.30 7.03
CA ALA A 53 -5.59 -21.06 6.83
C ALA A 53 -5.64 -22.50 7.39
N ASP A 54 -6.56 -22.78 8.32
CA ASP A 54 -6.63 -24.06 9.02
C ASP A 54 -7.65 -25.00 8.37
N ASN A 55 -8.81 -24.47 7.96
CA ASN A 55 -9.90 -25.27 7.38
C ASN A 55 -10.23 -24.94 5.91
N PHE A 56 -9.52 -23.97 5.31
CA PHE A 56 -9.66 -23.58 3.90
C PHE A 56 -11.07 -23.12 3.50
N ARG A 57 -11.93 -22.76 4.47
CA ARG A 57 -13.24 -22.18 4.16
C ARG A 57 -13.09 -20.70 3.84
N ILE A 58 -13.78 -20.27 2.79
CA ILE A 58 -13.95 -18.86 2.47
C ILE A 58 -14.87 -18.23 3.53
N LYS A 59 -14.42 -17.14 4.14
CA LYS A 59 -15.17 -16.32 5.07
C LYS A 59 -15.45 -14.96 4.43
N ASP A 60 -16.66 -14.46 4.63
CA ASP A 60 -16.95 -13.06 4.34
C ASP A 60 -16.17 -12.16 5.30
N GLY A 61 -15.40 -11.22 4.75
CA GLY A 61 -14.35 -10.48 5.45
C GLY A 61 -13.04 -10.53 4.64
N GLY A 62 -12.07 -9.65 4.93
CA GLY A 62 -10.81 -9.58 4.18
C GLY A 62 -10.51 -8.17 3.68
N LEU A 63 -9.84 -8.06 2.53
CA LEU A 63 -9.42 -6.76 1.98
C LEU A 63 -10.48 -6.19 1.04
N LYS A 64 -10.85 -4.94 1.32
CA LYS A 64 -11.65 -4.05 0.46
C LYS A 64 -10.77 -2.88 0.02
N THR A 65 -11.28 -1.65 0.08
CA THR A 65 -10.47 -0.46 -0.18
C THR A 65 -9.54 -0.18 1.01
N LEU A 66 -8.32 0.19 0.69
CA LEU A 66 -7.25 0.43 1.64
C LEU A 66 -6.72 1.86 1.52
N ALA A 67 -6.26 2.34 2.66
CA ALA A 67 -5.48 3.54 2.83
C ALA A 67 -4.25 3.22 3.69
N PHE A 68 -3.54 4.22 4.19
CA PHE A 68 -2.31 4.01 4.96
C PHE A 68 -2.12 5.01 6.09
N THR A 69 -1.35 4.61 7.09
CA THR A 69 -0.85 5.53 8.12
C THR A 69 0.50 6.10 7.73
N TRP A 70 0.99 7.13 8.43
CA TRP A 70 2.32 7.71 8.19
C TRP A 70 3.49 6.73 8.36
N GLY A 71 3.30 5.59 9.05
CA GLY A 71 4.25 4.47 9.07
C GLY A 71 4.21 3.58 7.81
N MET A 72 3.47 4.00 6.78
CA MET A 72 3.20 3.26 5.55
C MET A 72 2.72 1.83 5.84
N SER A 73 1.65 1.72 6.63
CA SER A 73 0.99 0.46 6.96
C SER A 73 -0.46 0.51 6.50
N HIS A 74 -0.99 -0.62 6.03
CA HIS A 74 -2.37 -0.70 5.54
C HIS A 74 -3.40 -0.31 6.62
N TYR A 75 -4.39 0.46 6.20
CA TYR A 75 -5.55 0.88 6.99
C TYR A 75 -6.83 0.65 6.18
N HIS A 76 -7.80 -0.06 6.74
CA HIS A 76 -9.08 -0.30 6.07
C HIS A 76 -9.94 0.96 6.14
N ILE A 77 -10.45 1.41 5.00
CA ILE A 77 -11.18 2.69 4.91
C ILE A 77 -12.50 2.61 4.12
N HIS A 78 -12.96 1.41 3.77
CA HIS A 78 -14.07 1.22 2.84
C HIS A 78 -15.33 1.99 3.20
N ASP A 79 -15.79 1.83 4.44
CA ASP A 79 -17.05 2.43 4.86
C ASP A 79 -16.94 3.97 4.93
N LYS A 80 -15.76 4.50 5.29
CA LYS A 80 -15.51 5.96 5.28
C LYS A 80 -15.53 6.53 3.86
N ILE A 81 -14.93 5.84 2.89
CA ILE A 81 -14.97 6.28 1.49
C ILE A 81 -16.40 6.25 0.97
N ARG A 82 -17.15 5.16 1.22
CA ARG A 82 -18.55 5.05 0.81
C ARG A 82 -19.39 6.19 1.40
N HIS A 83 -19.28 6.42 2.71
CA HIS A 83 -19.98 7.50 3.40
C HIS A 83 -19.65 8.88 2.80
N ARG A 84 -18.37 9.17 2.56
CA ARG A 84 -17.94 10.44 1.95
C ARG A 84 -18.57 10.66 0.57
N ILE A 85 -18.62 9.62 -0.27
CA ILE A 85 -19.20 9.73 -1.61
C ILE A 85 -20.73 9.92 -1.52
N GLU A 86 -21.39 9.21 -0.61
CA GLU A 86 -22.82 9.36 -0.33
C GLU A 86 -23.17 10.78 0.16
N GLU A 87 -22.42 11.31 1.13
CA GLU A 87 -22.62 12.66 1.70
C GLU A 87 -22.42 13.77 0.67
N LEU A 88 -21.44 13.61 -0.24
CA LEU A 88 -21.19 14.59 -1.28
C LEU A 88 -22.33 14.61 -2.32
N GLY A 89 -23.21 13.60 -2.36
CA GLY A 89 -24.31 13.50 -3.33
C GLY A 89 -23.84 13.46 -4.78
N GLN A 90 -22.56 13.20 -5.01
CA GLN A 90 -21.91 13.33 -6.31
C GLN A 90 -22.03 12.08 -7.17
N ASP A 91 -22.50 10.95 -6.61
CA ASP A 91 -22.57 9.68 -7.32
C ASP A 91 -23.71 8.78 -6.82
N GLU A 92 -24.78 8.64 -7.61
CA GLU A 92 -25.85 7.67 -7.35
C GLU A 92 -25.33 6.22 -7.37
N ALA A 93 -24.21 5.95 -8.06
CA ALA A 93 -23.57 4.63 -8.03
C ALA A 93 -22.97 4.32 -6.65
N ALA A 94 -22.70 5.33 -5.81
CA ALA A 94 -22.20 5.11 -4.45
C ALA A 94 -23.19 4.36 -3.57
N LYS A 95 -24.50 4.56 -3.80
CA LYS A 95 -25.60 3.82 -3.14
C LYS A 95 -25.67 2.36 -3.60
N ASN A 96 -25.09 2.03 -4.75
CA ASN A 96 -24.99 0.66 -5.21
C ASN A 96 -23.77 -0.02 -4.56
N PRO A 97 -23.96 -1.01 -3.67
CA PRO A 97 -22.86 -1.72 -3.02
C PRO A 97 -21.95 -2.46 -4.01
N ASP A 98 -22.45 -2.77 -5.21
CA ASP A 98 -21.71 -3.47 -6.27
C ASP A 98 -20.91 -2.53 -7.18
N ALA A 99 -21.12 -1.22 -7.08
CA ALA A 99 -20.37 -0.26 -7.89
C ALA A 99 -18.88 -0.25 -7.51
N PRO A 100 -17.97 -0.11 -8.49
CA PRO A 100 -16.55 0.08 -8.20
C PRO A 100 -16.29 1.24 -7.25
N THR A 101 -15.34 1.07 -6.32
CA THR A 101 -15.00 2.09 -5.32
C THR A 101 -13.54 2.46 -5.43
N MET A 102 -13.27 3.77 -5.46
CA MET A 102 -11.92 4.32 -5.45
C MET A 102 -11.16 3.87 -4.20
N SER A 103 -9.89 3.53 -4.34
CA SER A 103 -9.03 3.13 -3.20
C SER A 103 -7.75 3.96 -3.18
N PRO A 104 -7.41 4.65 -2.08
CA PRO A 104 -6.17 5.42 -1.97
C PRO A 104 -4.92 4.60 -2.31
N ILE A 105 -4.88 3.36 -1.84
CA ILE A 105 -3.84 2.38 -2.18
C ILE A 105 -4.44 1.01 -2.46
N MET A 106 -3.60 0.11 -2.97
CA MET A 106 -3.89 -1.31 -3.08
C MET A 106 -3.04 -2.15 -2.13
N ALA A 107 -3.43 -3.40 -1.89
CA ALA A 107 -2.59 -4.36 -1.14
C ALA A 107 -1.40 -4.88 -1.94
N GLY A 108 -1.46 -4.80 -3.28
CA GLY A 108 -0.36 -5.15 -4.19
C GLY A 108 -0.34 -6.59 -4.69
N GLY A 109 -0.98 -7.53 -4.01
CA GLY A 109 -0.99 -8.96 -4.40
C GLY A 109 -1.86 -9.29 -5.60
N LEU A 110 -3.06 -8.71 -5.66
CA LEU A 110 -4.10 -9.07 -6.61
C LEU A 110 -4.64 -7.83 -7.33
N PHE A 111 -4.36 -7.70 -8.62
CA PHE A 111 -4.88 -6.59 -9.44
C PHE A 111 -4.75 -6.88 -10.94
N THR A 112 -5.54 -6.15 -11.74
CA THR A 112 -5.49 -6.14 -13.20
C THR A 112 -5.14 -4.75 -13.70
N ILE A 113 -4.23 -4.68 -14.66
CA ILE A 113 -3.75 -3.44 -15.30
C ILE A 113 -3.58 -3.67 -16.80
N THR A 114 -3.72 -2.62 -17.62
CA THR A 114 -3.32 -2.73 -19.03
C THR A 114 -1.79 -2.77 -19.15
N LYS A 115 -1.26 -3.57 -20.09
CA LYS A 115 0.19 -3.63 -20.34
C LYS A 115 0.73 -2.24 -20.73
N ALA A 116 -0.03 -1.50 -21.54
CA ALA A 116 0.31 -0.14 -21.93
C ALA A 116 0.46 0.81 -20.73
N TRP A 117 -0.44 0.73 -19.74
CA TRP A 117 -0.32 1.54 -18.53
C TRP A 117 0.83 1.09 -17.63
N TRP A 118 1.01 -0.24 -17.46
CA TRP A 118 2.17 -0.80 -16.75
C TRP A 118 3.50 -0.28 -17.32
N ASP A 119 3.65 -0.30 -18.64
CA ASP A 119 4.86 0.15 -19.33
C ASP A 119 5.03 1.68 -19.24
N THR A 120 3.92 2.44 -19.34
CA THR A 120 3.93 3.90 -19.16
C THR A 120 4.41 4.29 -17.75
N LEU A 121 3.99 3.53 -16.75
CA LEU A 121 4.40 3.68 -15.36
C LEU A 121 5.82 3.16 -15.08
N GLY A 122 6.50 2.57 -16.07
CA GLY A 122 7.83 1.98 -15.91
C GLY A 122 7.87 0.74 -15.01
N GLY A 123 6.73 0.08 -14.79
CA GLY A 123 6.59 -1.03 -13.86
C GLY A 123 6.89 -0.65 -12.41
N TYR A 124 7.46 -1.58 -11.64
CA TYR A 124 7.96 -1.31 -10.29
C TYR A 124 9.36 -0.71 -10.31
N ASP A 125 9.71 0.00 -9.24
CA ASP A 125 11.09 0.36 -8.92
C ASP A 125 11.99 -0.89 -8.91
N LYS A 126 12.99 -0.90 -9.79
CA LYS A 126 13.89 -2.05 -10.00
C LYS A 126 14.83 -2.29 -8.82
N GLU A 127 15.07 -1.26 -8.01
CA GLU A 127 15.91 -1.32 -6.82
C GLU A 127 15.16 -1.73 -5.56
N MET A 128 13.83 -1.91 -5.62
CA MET A 128 13.09 -2.53 -4.53
C MET A 128 13.47 -4.00 -4.39
N GLN A 129 13.72 -4.42 -3.15
CA GLN A 129 14.24 -5.74 -2.87
C GLN A 129 13.22 -6.58 -2.12
N ILE A 130 13.07 -7.82 -2.59
CA ILE A 130 12.30 -8.90 -1.98
C ILE A 130 10.80 -8.61 -1.89
N TYR A 131 10.37 -7.81 -0.91
CA TYR A 131 8.94 -7.62 -0.58
C TYR A 131 8.70 -6.36 0.25
N GLY A 132 7.53 -5.75 0.04
CA GLY A 132 6.95 -4.70 0.86
C GLY A 132 7.37 -3.32 0.39
N GLY A 133 6.42 -2.39 0.34
CA GLY A 133 6.63 -1.01 -0.11
C GLY A 133 6.21 -0.76 -1.56
N GLU A 134 6.19 -1.79 -2.40
CA GLU A 134 5.87 -1.67 -3.83
C GLU A 134 4.41 -1.34 -4.07
N GLU A 135 3.53 -1.76 -3.16
CA GLU A 135 2.10 -1.50 -3.18
C GLU A 135 1.79 -0.01 -3.02
N PHE A 136 2.53 0.71 -2.17
CA PHE A 136 2.42 2.16 -2.04
C PHE A 136 2.98 2.87 -3.28
N GLU A 137 4.11 2.38 -3.80
CA GLU A 137 4.80 2.98 -4.95
C GLU A 137 3.91 3.05 -6.18
N ILE A 138 3.36 1.90 -6.59
CA ILE A 138 2.49 1.84 -7.77
C ILE A 138 1.15 2.52 -7.51
N SER A 139 0.68 2.55 -6.26
CA SER A 139 -0.55 3.27 -5.90
C SER A 139 -0.39 4.78 -6.08
N PHE A 140 0.66 5.36 -5.50
CA PHE A 140 0.96 6.79 -5.62
C PHE A 140 1.25 7.17 -7.05
N LYS A 141 2.07 6.38 -7.74
CA LYS A 141 2.37 6.56 -9.15
C LYS A 141 1.09 6.58 -9.99
N THR A 142 0.18 5.63 -9.79
CA THR A 142 -1.06 5.57 -10.56
C THR A 142 -1.91 6.81 -10.34
N TRP A 143 -2.19 7.18 -9.08
CA TRP A 143 -3.01 8.35 -8.78
C TRP A 143 -2.38 9.66 -9.24
N MET A 144 -1.12 9.87 -8.90
CA MET A 144 -0.45 11.14 -9.12
C MET A 144 -0.13 11.35 -10.60
N CYS A 145 0.04 10.30 -11.40
CA CYS A 145 0.38 10.39 -12.82
C CYS A 145 -0.84 10.28 -13.75
N GLY A 146 -2.07 10.39 -13.21
CA GLY A 146 -3.29 10.54 -14.01
C GLY A 146 -4.05 9.24 -14.34
N GLY A 147 -3.78 8.17 -13.59
CA GLY A 147 -4.60 6.97 -13.55
C GLY A 147 -5.46 6.90 -12.30
N SER A 148 -6.08 5.74 -12.05
CA SER A 148 -6.91 5.52 -10.85
C SER A 148 -6.93 4.07 -10.38
N LEU A 149 -7.12 3.87 -9.06
CA LEU A 149 -7.20 2.56 -8.41
C LEU A 149 -8.63 2.30 -7.94
N HIS A 150 -9.18 1.14 -8.32
CA HIS A 150 -10.57 0.80 -8.02
C HIS A 150 -10.70 -0.60 -7.47
N LEU A 151 -11.38 -0.73 -6.34
CA LEU A 151 -11.97 -1.99 -5.92
C LEU A 151 -13.19 -2.27 -6.80
N VAL A 152 -13.30 -3.47 -7.35
CA VAL A 152 -14.46 -3.93 -8.14
C VAL A 152 -15.18 -5.03 -7.35
N PRO A 153 -16.26 -4.72 -6.60
CA PRO A 153 -16.88 -5.66 -5.65
C PRO A 153 -17.41 -6.95 -6.27
N CYS A 154 -17.90 -6.91 -7.52
CA CYS A 154 -18.38 -8.08 -8.24
C CYS A 154 -17.26 -9.10 -8.55
N SER A 155 -16.00 -8.65 -8.54
CA SER A 155 -14.85 -9.54 -8.66
C SER A 155 -14.41 -10.01 -7.28
N ARG A 156 -14.44 -11.32 -7.04
CA ARG A 156 -14.03 -11.91 -5.76
C ARG A 156 -12.92 -12.92 -5.97
N VAL A 157 -11.82 -12.77 -5.22
CA VAL A 157 -10.70 -13.73 -5.24
C VAL A 157 -10.27 -13.99 -3.81
N GLY A 158 -10.57 -15.18 -3.31
CA GLY A 158 -10.18 -15.59 -1.96
C GLY A 158 -8.66 -15.61 -1.80
N HIS A 159 -8.17 -15.24 -0.62
CA HIS A 159 -6.74 -15.24 -0.30
C HIS A 159 -6.51 -15.88 1.07
N VAL A 160 -5.50 -16.75 1.16
CA VAL A 160 -5.08 -17.33 2.45
C VAL A 160 -4.25 -16.30 3.22
N PHE A 161 -4.90 -15.56 4.11
CA PHE A 161 -4.21 -14.69 5.08
C PHE A 161 -3.62 -15.55 6.19
N ARG A 162 -2.29 -15.54 6.30
CA ARG A 162 -1.57 -16.38 7.28
C ARG A 162 -1.80 -15.88 8.71
N SER A 163 -1.89 -16.82 9.64
CA SER A 163 -2.08 -16.55 11.06
C SER A 163 -0.75 -16.55 11.82
N ASN A 164 -0.78 -16.09 13.07
CA ASN A 164 0.39 -16.14 13.95
C ASN A 164 0.61 -17.52 14.59
N GLU A 165 -0.33 -18.46 14.43
CA GLU A 165 -0.26 -19.78 15.06
C GLU A 165 0.49 -20.78 14.16
N PHE A 166 0.16 -20.79 12.86
CA PHE A 166 0.87 -21.54 11.84
C PHE A 166 1.25 -20.59 10.70
N TRP A 167 2.52 -20.61 10.26
CA TRP A 167 3.03 -19.76 9.17
C TRP A 167 3.22 -18.27 9.53
N GLN A 168 3.75 -17.99 10.73
CA GLN A 168 4.04 -16.63 11.21
C GLN A 168 4.68 -15.73 10.14
N GLY A 169 3.90 -14.75 9.66
CA GLY A 169 4.35 -13.75 8.71
C GLY A 169 4.54 -14.26 7.28
N GLN A 170 5.77 -14.23 6.79
CA GLN A 170 6.11 -14.52 5.39
C GLN A 170 6.71 -15.93 5.26
N VAL A 171 6.44 -16.65 4.15
CA VAL A 171 6.99 -18.01 3.89
C VAL A 171 8.53 -18.00 3.89
N TYR A 172 9.11 -16.83 3.63
CA TYR A 172 10.53 -16.58 3.61
C TYR A 172 10.85 -15.38 4.50
N THR A 173 12.03 -15.42 5.13
CA THR A 173 12.49 -14.31 5.95
C THR A 173 12.74 -13.08 5.08
N VAL A 174 12.06 -11.98 5.39
CA VAL A 174 12.32 -10.67 4.81
C VAL A 174 12.98 -9.80 5.87
N PRO A 175 14.25 -9.39 5.70
CA PRO A 175 14.86 -8.45 6.62
C PRO A 175 14.04 -7.16 6.71
N GLY A 176 13.61 -6.77 7.91
CA GLY A 176 12.77 -5.58 8.11
C GLY A 176 13.38 -4.31 7.53
N ALA A 177 14.71 -4.18 7.58
CA ALA A 177 15.46 -3.09 6.96
C ALA A 177 15.21 -2.96 5.44
N LEU A 178 14.95 -4.06 4.72
CA LEU A 178 14.61 -4.00 3.30
C LEU A 178 13.20 -3.47 3.06
N ILE A 179 12.24 -3.87 3.89
CA ILE A 179 10.87 -3.33 3.86
C ILE A 179 10.92 -1.81 4.14
N HIS A 180 11.67 -1.41 5.17
CA HIS A 180 11.89 0.01 5.51
C HIS A 180 12.53 0.77 4.35
N ARG A 181 13.57 0.18 3.73
CA ARG A 181 14.25 0.79 2.58
C ARG A 181 13.28 0.99 1.42
N ASN A 182 12.51 -0.03 1.03
CA ASN A 182 11.55 0.07 -0.06
C ASN A 182 10.49 1.16 0.22
N LYS A 183 9.93 1.20 1.43
CA LYS A 183 8.98 2.25 1.87
C LYS A 183 9.60 3.65 1.78
N LEU A 184 10.82 3.83 2.26
CA LEU A 184 11.51 5.12 2.20
C LEU A 184 11.82 5.52 0.75
N ARG A 185 12.18 4.58 -0.13
CA ARG A 185 12.37 4.88 -1.58
C ARG A 185 11.08 5.44 -2.18
N THR A 186 9.94 4.82 -1.87
CA THR A 186 8.61 5.35 -2.24
C THR A 186 8.39 6.75 -1.69
N ALA A 187 8.62 6.94 -0.39
CA ALA A 187 8.38 8.22 0.27
C ALA A 187 9.20 9.36 -0.35
N HIS A 188 10.51 9.16 -0.55
CA HIS A 188 11.41 10.17 -1.10
C HIS A 188 11.12 10.54 -2.57
N VAL A 189 10.48 9.67 -3.34
CA VAL A 189 10.11 9.96 -4.73
C VAL A 189 8.73 10.61 -4.80
N TRP A 190 7.76 10.08 -4.05
CA TRP A 190 6.34 10.39 -4.26
C TRP A 190 5.74 11.29 -3.19
N MET A 191 6.30 11.35 -1.98
CA MET A 191 5.70 12.09 -0.86
C MET A 191 6.23 13.51 -0.68
N GLY A 192 7.21 13.95 -1.48
CA GLY A 192 7.74 15.32 -1.40
C GLY A 192 8.23 15.68 0.01
N GLU A 193 7.80 16.83 0.53
CA GLU A 193 8.15 17.27 1.91
C GLU A 193 7.59 16.34 3.00
N TYR A 194 6.50 15.62 2.72
CA TYR A 194 5.88 14.69 3.66
C TYR A 194 6.70 13.41 3.86
N ALA A 195 7.71 13.15 3.02
CA ALA A 195 8.65 12.06 3.23
C ALA A 195 9.34 12.16 4.61
N ARG A 196 9.55 13.39 5.10
CA ARG A 196 10.13 13.62 6.43
C ARG A 196 9.30 13.02 7.56
N ILE A 197 7.97 13.01 7.44
CA ILE A 197 7.09 12.40 8.45
C ILE A 197 7.34 10.88 8.50
N VAL A 198 7.49 10.25 7.32
CA VAL A 198 7.76 8.82 7.21
C VAL A 198 9.12 8.46 7.81
N GLU A 199 10.15 9.26 7.57
CA GLU A 199 11.49 9.08 8.17
C GLU A 199 11.49 9.10 9.70
N LEU A 200 10.57 9.87 10.30
CA LEU A 200 10.45 9.96 11.75
C LEU A 200 9.77 8.73 12.36
N VAL A 201 8.93 8.03 11.59
CA VAL A 201 8.15 6.87 12.06
C VAL A 201 8.84 5.54 11.72
N ILE A 202 9.45 5.43 10.54
CA ILE A 202 10.10 4.19 10.09
C ILE A 202 11.49 4.07 10.73
N PRO A 203 11.89 2.85 11.15
CA PRO A 203 13.22 2.64 11.70
C PRO A 203 14.35 3.04 10.74
N ARG A 204 15.44 3.58 11.30
CA ARG A 204 16.59 4.06 10.52
C ARG A 204 17.20 2.94 9.69
N LEU A 205 17.61 3.27 8.47
CA LEU A 205 18.31 2.33 7.61
C LEU A 205 19.72 2.07 8.15
N PRO A 206 20.18 0.81 8.17
CA PRO A 206 21.54 0.50 8.55
C PRO A 206 22.50 0.97 7.44
N GLN A 207 23.75 1.28 7.81
CA GLN A 207 24.75 1.86 6.89
C GLN A 207 25.01 0.98 5.67
N ASP A 208 24.92 -0.34 5.81
CA ASP A 208 25.13 -1.32 4.75
C ASP A 208 23.93 -1.48 3.80
N LYS A 209 22.79 -0.85 4.09
CA LYS A 209 21.59 -0.86 3.25
C LYS A 209 21.06 0.57 3.03
N PRO A 210 21.86 1.43 2.37
CA PRO A 210 21.46 2.81 2.11
C PRO A 210 20.25 2.84 1.17
N LEU A 211 19.56 3.98 1.14
CA LEU A 211 18.38 4.22 0.30
C LEU A 211 18.62 3.90 -1.19
N GLY A 212 19.83 4.15 -1.69
CA GLY A 212 20.21 3.99 -3.09
C GLY A 212 19.82 5.20 -3.95
N ASP A 213 20.17 5.15 -5.23
CA ASP A 213 19.83 6.22 -6.19
C ASP A 213 18.32 6.23 -6.50
N LEU A 214 17.79 7.44 -6.68
CA LEU A 214 16.38 7.74 -6.99
C LEU A 214 16.23 8.58 -8.26
N THR A 215 17.33 8.87 -8.97
CA THR A 215 17.34 9.79 -10.11
C THR A 215 16.39 9.36 -11.22
N GLU A 216 16.40 8.08 -11.62
CA GLU A 216 15.51 7.59 -12.67
C GLU A 216 14.02 7.68 -12.31
N LEU A 217 13.68 7.41 -11.05
CA LEU A 217 12.29 7.47 -10.57
C LEU A 217 11.78 8.90 -10.51
N LYS A 218 12.62 9.85 -10.07
CA LYS A 218 12.30 11.28 -10.10
C LYS A 218 12.15 11.78 -11.54
N ALA A 219 13.04 11.38 -12.44
CA ALA A 219 12.94 11.72 -13.86
C ALA A 219 11.66 11.13 -14.50
N LEU A 220 11.25 9.93 -14.12
CA LEU A 220 9.97 9.35 -14.56
C LEU A 220 8.78 10.20 -14.09
N ARG A 221 8.76 10.58 -12.81
CA ARG A 221 7.72 11.45 -12.22
C ARG A 221 7.59 12.76 -13.00
N ASP A 222 8.72 13.37 -13.34
CA ASP A 222 8.77 14.64 -14.06
C ASP A 222 8.30 14.46 -15.52
N ARG A 223 8.75 13.41 -16.21
CA ARG A 223 8.32 13.09 -17.59
C ARG A 223 6.81 12.86 -17.70
N LEU A 224 6.23 12.16 -16.73
CA LEU A 224 4.80 11.89 -16.67
C LEU A 224 3.98 13.09 -16.15
N LYS A 225 4.64 14.18 -15.75
CA LYS A 225 4.01 15.39 -15.20
C LYS A 225 3.07 15.08 -14.04
N CYS A 226 3.50 14.18 -13.16
CA CYS A 226 2.67 13.74 -12.05
C CYS A 226 2.38 14.89 -11.09
N LYS A 227 1.20 14.87 -10.47
CA LYS A 227 0.80 15.75 -9.38
C LYS A 227 1.70 15.53 -8.17
N ASP A 228 1.69 16.49 -7.24
CA ASP A 228 2.41 16.37 -5.98
C ASP A 228 1.59 15.61 -4.93
N PHE A 229 2.22 15.32 -3.79
CA PHE A 229 1.57 14.57 -2.71
C PHE A 229 0.49 15.38 -1.97
N ASN A 230 0.61 16.71 -1.96
CA ASN A 230 -0.42 17.58 -1.40
C ASN A 230 -1.73 17.47 -2.19
N TRP A 231 -1.64 17.40 -3.53
CA TRP A 231 -2.78 17.08 -4.38
C TRP A 231 -3.34 15.69 -4.05
N TYR A 232 -2.49 14.68 -3.87
CA TYR A 232 -2.92 13.33 -3.50
C TYR A 232 -3.71 13.33 -2.17
N LEU A 233 -3.20 13.98 -1.13
CA LEU A 233 -3.89 14.10 0.16
C LEU A 233 -5.24 14.80 -0.02
N LYS A 234 -5.29 15.93 -0.73
CA LYS A 234 -6.54 16.70 -0.89
C LYS A 234 -7.62 15.99 -1.71
N ASN A 235 -7.22 15.23 -2.74
CA ASN A 235 -8.16 14.72 -3.73
C ASN A 235 -8.44 13.22 -3.59
N ILE A 236 -7.47 12.46 -3.08
CA ILE A 236 -7.55 11.00 -3.01
C ILE A 236 -7.74 10.53 -1.57
N TYR A 237 -6.96 11.06 -0.63
CA TYR A 237 -6.97 10.62 0.76
C TYR A 237 -6.98 11.76 1.79
N PRO A 238 -8.05 12.58 1.82
CA PRO A 238 -8.17 13.74 2.72
C PRO A 238 -8.29 13.38 4.20
N GLU A 239 -8.64 12.14 4.54
CA GLU A 239 -8.71 11.68 5.93
C GLU A 239 -7.33 11.47 6.57
N LEU A 240 -6.24 11.50 5.79
CA LEU A 240 -4.88 11.44 6.30
C LEU A 240 -4.35 12.85 6.57
N GLU A 241 -4.54 13.32 7.80
CA GLU A 241 -4.02 14.60 8.22
C GLU A 241 -2.52 14.51 8.54
N PRO A 242 -1.67 15.41 7.99
CA PRO A 242 -0.27 15.48 8.35
C PRO A 242 -0.09 16.07 9.76
N PRO A 243 0.78 15.49 10.61
CA PRO A 243 1.07 16.07 11.91
C PRO A 243 1.76 17.44 11.74
N ASN A 244 1.45 18.39 12.63
CA ASN A 244 2.13 19.68 12.66
C ASN A 244 3.53 19.51 13.27
N LEU A 245 4.56 19.64 12.42
CA LEU A 245 5.96 19.50 12.83
C LEU A 245 6.65 20.82 13.20
N ALA A 246 6.01 21.98 13.04
CA ALA A 246 6.66 23.30 13.17
C ALA A 246 7.29 23.55 14.55
N HIS A 247 6.68 23.00 15.60
CA HIS A 247 7.15 23.10 16.99
C HIS A 247 7.30 21.73 17.65
N ALA A 248 7.39 20.66 16.85
CA ALA A 248 7.49 19.31 17.36
C ALA A 248 8.93 18.97 17.77
N MET A 249 9.07 18.25 18.88
CA MET A 249 10.30 17.53 19.21
C MET A 249 10.13 16.06 18.84
N THR A 250 11.17 15.48 18.24
CA THR A 250 11.15 14.08 17.79
C THR A 250 12.32 13.32 18.40
N GLY A 251 12.08 12.10 18.87
CA GLY A 251 13.10 11.23 19.42
C GLY A 251 12.55 10.34 20.53
N ALA A 252 13.43 9.54 21.13
CA ALA A 252 13.05 8.61 22.18
C ALA A 252 12.86 9.31 23.53
N MET A 253 11.78 8.96 24.26
CA MET A 253 11.55 9.42 25.62
C MET A 253 12.26 8.53 26.63
N ARG A 254 13.46 8.95 27.06
CA ARG A 254 14.33 8.19 27.98
C ARG A 254 14.01 8.45 29.45
N ASN A 255 13.88 7.38 30.23
CA ASN A 255 13.92 7.41 31.69
C ASN A 255 15.36 7.09 32.18
N PRO A 256 16.11 8.09 32.69
CA PRO A 256 17.50 7.88 33.09
C PRO A 256 17.65 7.01 34.35
N LYS A 257 16.63 6.92 35.21
CA LYS A 257 16.68 6.14 36.46
C LYS A 257 16.71 4.64 36.19
N PHE A 258 15.97 4.19 35.18
CA PHE A 258 15.84 2.78 34.83
C PHE A 258 16.56 2.40 33.53
N ASN A 259 17.22 3.38 32.90
CA ASN A 259 17.92 3.23 31.61
C ASN A 259 17.05 2.57 30.51
N CYS A 260 15.79 2.98 30.45
CA CYS A 260 14.79 2.51 29.48
C CYS A 260 14.13 3.68 28.75
N CYS A 261 13.48 3.38 27.64
CA CYS A 261 12.72 4.34 26.85
C CYS A 261 11.24 3.93 26.82
N LEU A 262 10.35 4.92 26.69
CA LEU A 262 8.94 4.64 26.42
C LEU A 262 8.82 3.87 25.11
N ASP A 263 8.02 2.81 25.11
CA ASP A 263 7.90 1.90 23.98
C ASP A 263 6.44 1.46 23.81
N THR A 264 5.98 1.39 22.55
CA THR A 264 4.62 0.90 22.23
C THR A 264 4.47 -0.62 22.37
N LEU A 265 5.58 -1.34 22.58
CA LEU A 265 5.68 -2.79 22.75
C LEU A 265 5.04 -3.56 21.59
N THR A 266 4.97 -2.95 20.41
CA THR A 266 4.29 -3.47 19.21
C THR A 266 2.81 -3.79 19.45
N THR A 267 2.19 -3.18 20.47
CA THR A 267 0.78 -3.40 20.78
C THR A 267 -0.10 -2.43 19.98
N LYS A 268 -1.28 -2.92 19.54
CA LYS A 268 -2.31 -2.07 18.93
C LYS A 268 -3.36 -1.75 19.99
N ASN A 269 -3.46 -0.48 20.40
CA ASN A 269 -4.46 0.02 21.36
C ASN A 269 -4.41 -0.63 22.77
N GLN A 270 -3.22 -1.01 23.24
CA GLN A 270 -3.01 -1.48 24.62
C GLN A 270 -2.13 -0.51 25.41
N GLU A 271 -1.79 -0.88 26.64
CA GLU A 271 -0.86 -0.15 27.49
C GLU A 271 0.51 -0.01 26.83
N ILE A 272 0.98 1.23 26.72
CA ILE A 272 2.38 1.55 26.41
C ILE A 272 3.24 1.19 27.62
N GLY A 273 4.50 0.83 27.37
CA GLY A 273 5.41 0.40 28.42
C GLY A 273 6.79 1.01 28.28
N VAL A 274 7.78 0.32 28.84
CA VAL A 274 9.18 0.69 28.73
C VAL A 274 10.01 -0.47 28.21
N TYR A 275 11.02 -0.17 27.40
CA TYR A 275 11.95 -1.14 26.82
C TYR A 275 13.38 -0.58 26.82
N PRO A 276 14.44 -1.40 26.75
CA PRO A 276 15.79 -0.89 26.52
C PRO A 276 15.84 0.10 25.35
N CYS A 277 16.44 1.27 25.57
CA CYS A 277 16.52 2.30 24.54
C CYS A 277 17.35 1.82 23.34
N HIS A 278 16.76 1.73 22.16
CA HIS A 278 17.48 1.38 20.92
C HIS A 278 17.76 2.60 20.03
N PHE A 279 17.01 3.70 20.17
CA PHE A 279 17.20 4.94 19.39
C PHE A 279 17.11 4.76 17.86
N GLU A 280 16.39 3.74 17.42
CA GLU A 280 16.26 3.38 16.00
C GLU A 280 14.99 3.93 15.34
N HIS A 281 14.17 4.73 16.05
CA HIS A 281 12.76 5.06 15.72
C HIS A 281 11.86 3.80 15.79
N GLY A 282 10.64 3.85 15.24
CA GLY A 282 9.70 2.73 15.29
C GLY A 282 8.85 2.78 16.55
N THR A 283 9.08 1.87 17.49
CA THR A 283 8.27 1.75 18.71
C THR A 283 8.64 2.74 19.82
N GLN A 284 9.80 3.43 19.71
CA GLN A 284 10.37 4.40 20.67
C GLN A 284 10.50 5.80 20.11
#